data_AF-A0A1Z7WXA0-F1
#
_entry.id   AF-A0A1Z7WXA0-F1
#
_cell.length_a   1.000
_cell.length_b   1.000
_cell.length_c   1.000
_cell.angle_alpha   90.00
_cell.angle_beta   90.00
_cell.angle_gamma   90.00
#
_symmetry.space_group_name_H-M   'P 1'
#
loop_
_entity.id
_entity.type
_entity.pdbx_description
1 polymer ?
#
loop_
_entity_poly.entity_id
_entity_poly.type
_entity_poly.pdbx_seq_one_letter_code
_entity_poly.pdbx_strand_id
1 'polypeptide(L)'
;MFLCTGNACRSQMAEGWARELAGDLIEAKSAGIEAHGQNERAIKSMAAVGIDISQQQSIRVNGEMLEWADLLVTLCDNAEEQCPIMNPHTAKLHLPLPDPAKLRGDEQELMTEFAHIRDRIKHRVDYVIQQLHQVA
;
A
#
# COMPACT_ATOMS: atom_id res chain seq x y z
N MET A 1 -4.33 7.65 -0.58
CA MET A 1 -2.90 7.34 -0.32
C MET A 1 -2.77 6.09 0.56
N PHE A 2 -1.82 5.20 0.28
CA PHE A 2 -1.51 4.03 1.11
C PHE A 2 -0.20 4.20 1.87
N LEU A 3 -0.23 4.06 3.19
CA LEU A 3 0.91 4.26 4.09
C LEU A 3 1.30 2.96 4.80
N CYS A 4 2.59 2.65 4.83
CA CYS A 4 3.14 1.60 5.71
C CYS A 4 4.44 2.07 6.37
N THR A 5 5.19 1.18 7.02
CA THR A 5 6.47 1.57 7.65
C THR A 5 7.52 2.01 6.64
N GLY A 6 7.95 1.14 5.72
CA GLY A 6 9.14 1.41 4.88
C GLY A 6 8.90 1.67 3.40
N ASN A 7 7.63 1.80 2.97
CA ASN A 7 7.21 1.88 1.56
C ASN A 7 7.82 0.82 0.61
N ALA A 8 8.08 -0.38 1.12
CA ALA A 8 8.82 -1.40 0.40
C ALA A 8 7.96 -2.52 -0.21
N CYS A 9 6.89 -2.93 0.49
CA CYS A 9 6.08 -4.10 0.11
C CYS A 9 4.58 -3.77 0.06
N ARG A 10 3.93 -3.65 1.23
CA ARG A 10 2.48 -3.54 1.36
C ARG A 10 1.90 -2.34 0.62
N SER A 11 2.44 -1.15 0.87
CA SER A 11 1.90 0.07 0.24
C SER A 11 2.21 0.17 -1.25
N GLN A 12 3.34 -0.38 -1.72
CA GLN A 12 3.65 -0.49 -3.16
C GLN A 12 2.65 -1.41 -3.89
N MET A 13 2.42 -2.62 -3.35
CA MET A 13 1.41 -3.52 -3.92
C MET A 13 0.00 -2.92 -3.86
N ALA A 14 -0.32 -2.17 -2.79
CA ALA A 14 -1.62 -1.50 -2.67
C ALA A 14 -1.80 -0.39 -3.72
N GLU A 15 -0.77 0.41 -3.99
CA GLU A 15 -0.78 1.40 -5.08
C GLU A 15 -0.97 0.72 -6.44
N GLY A 16 -0.24 -0.37 -6.70
CA GLY A 16 -0.39 -1.14 -7.95
C GLY A 16 -1.82 -1.67 -8.14
N TRP A 17 -2.38 -2.31 -7.11
CA TRP A 17 -3.76 -2.79 -7.16
C TRP A 17 -4.78 -1.66 -7.31
N ALA A 18 -4.59 -0.53 -6.62
CA ALA A 18 -5.52 0.58 -6.68
C ALA A 18 -5.59 1.19 -8.09
N ARG A 19 -4.43 1.38 -8.73
CA ARG A 19 -4.37 1.85 -10.13
C ARG A 19 -5.03 0.88 -11.09
N GLU A 20 -4.80 -0.42 -10.91
CA GLU A 20 -5.38 -1.46 -11.78
C GLU A 20 -6.91 -1.56 -11.62
N LEU A 21 -7.41 -1.56 -10.38
CA LEU A 21 -8.82 -1.88 -10.09
C LEU A 21 -9.76 -0.69 -10.23
N ALA A 22 -9.29 0.52 -9.92
CA ALA A 22 -10.10 1.73 -9.98
C ALA A 22 -9.88 2.54 -11.26
N GLY A 23 -8.81 2.29 -12.02
CA GLY A 23 -8.49 3.04 -13.24
C GLY A 23 -8.47 4.55 -12.97
N ASP A 24 -9.22 5.30 -13.77
CA ASP A 24 -9.31 6.77 -13.67
C ASP A 24 -10.22 7.27 -12.54
N LEU A 25 -10.86 6.38 -11.77
CA LEU A 25 -11.76 6.77 -10.68
C LEU A 25 -11.02 7.33 -9.47
N ILE A 26 -9.78 6.88 -9.23
CA ILE A 26 -8.96 7.33 -8.10
C ILE A 26 -7.51 7.57 -8.55
N GLU A 27 -6.90 8.64 -8.08
CA GLU A 27 -5.45 8.80 -8.16
C GLU A 27 -4.81 8.10 -6.93
N ALA A 28 -3.95 7.12 -7.17
CA ALA A 28 -3.30 6.35 -6.10
C ALA A 28 -1.80 6.64 -5.98
N LYS A 29 -1.37 6.92 -4.74
CA LYS A 29 0.03 7.07 -4.30
C LYS A 29 0.27 6.27 -3.04
N SER A 30 1.51 5.82 -2.85
CA SER A 30 1.99 5.19 -1.63
C SER A 30 3.16 5.95 -1.03
N ALA A 31 3.34 5.76 0.28
CA ALA A 31 4.46 6.29 1.03
C ALA A 31 4.79 5.37 2.21
N GLY A 32 5.84 5.73 2.94
CA GLY A 32 6.19 5.12 4.21
C GLY A 32 6.55 6.16 5.27
N ILE A 33 6.47 5.77 6.54
CA ILE A 33 7.08 6.55 7.63
C ILE A 33 8.58 6.74 7.40
N GLU A 34 9.18 5.69 6.84
CA GLU A 34 10.55 5.59 6.35
C GLU A 34 10.51 5.14 4.87
N ALA A 35 11.65 5.23 4.19
CA ALA A 35 11.82 4.74 2.82
C ALA A 35 13.00 3.77 2.76
N HIS A 36 12.74 2.50 2.47
CA HIS A 36 13.75 1.43 2.47
C HIS A 36 14.05 0.88 1.08
N GLY A 37 13.54 1.51 0.02
CA GLY A 37 13.59 0.99 -1.33
C GLY A 37 12.47 -0.04 -1.57
N GLN A 38 12.16 -0.28 -2.84
CA GLN A 38 11.18 -1.29 -3.21
C GLN A 38 11.72 -2.69 -2.95
N ASN A 39 10.84 -3.59 -2.50
CA ASN A 39 11.19 -4.98 -2.32
C ASN A 39 11.03 -5.75 -3.64
N GLU A 40 12.10 -6.36 -4.13
CA GLU A 40 12.08 -7.13 -5.38
C GLU A 40 11.02 -8.25 -5.40
N ARG A 41 10.74 -8.90 -4.25
CA ARG A 41 9.71 -9.94 -4.17
C ARG A 41 8.31 -9.35 -4.31
N ALA A 42 8.09 -8.11 -3.85
CA ALA A 42 6.83 -7.41 -4.09
C ALA A 42 6.66 -7.13 -5.59
N ILE A 43 7.71 -6.65 -6.26
CA ILE A 43 7.71 -6.42 -7.71
C ILE A 43 7.41 -7.72 -8.46
N LYS A 44 8.12 -8.81 -8.16
CA LYS A 44 7.90 -10.13 -8.78
C LYS A 44 6.49 -10.67 -8.51
N SER A 45 5.97 -10.49 -7.29
CA SER A 45 4.63 -10.94 -6.90
C SER A 45 3.52 -10.22 -7.68
N MET A 46 3.66 -8.91 -7.89
CA MET A 46 2.72 -8.13 -8.71
C MET A 46 2.86 -8.45 -10.20
N ALA A 47 4.09 -8.59 -10.71
CA ALA A 47 4.34 -8.96 -12.10
C ALA A 47 3.72 -10.33 -12.46
N ALA A 48 3.68 -11.27 -11.51
CA ALA A 48 3.03 -12.57 -11.70
C ALA A 48 1.51 -12.49 -11.96
N VAL A 49 0.86 -11.37 -11.63
CA VAL A 49 -0.56 -11.08 -11.95
C VAL A 49 -0.71 -10.00 -13.02
N GLY A 50 0.37 -9.66 -13.74
CA GLY A 50 0.35 -8.70 -14.85
C GLY A 50 0.45 -7.23 -14.44
N ILE A 51 0.72 -6.92 -13.18
CA ILE A 51 0.83 -5.54 -12.69
C ILE A 51 2.31 -5.19 -12.46
N ASP A 52 2.83 -4.25 -13.24
CA ASP A 52 4.20 -3.74 -13.06
C ASP A 52 4.21 -2.57 -12.05
N ILE A 53 4.92 -2.76 -10.94
CA ILE A 53 5.15 -1.73 -9.92
C ILE A 53 6.60 -1.23 -9.89
N SER A 54 7.46 -1.69 -10.80
CA SER A 54 8.91 -1.38 -10.82
C SER A 54 9.24 0.09 -11.01
N GLN A 55 8.31 0.87 -11.58
CA GLN A 55 8.47 2.31 -11.81
C GLN A 55 7.93 3.16 -10.66
N GLN A 56 7.23 2.56 -9.69
CA GLN A 56 6.81 3.26 -8.48
C GLN A 56 8.04 3.64 -7.65
N GLN A 57 7.88 4.60 -6.74
CA GLN A 57 8.98 5.11 -5.94
C GLN A 57 8.77 4.72 -4.48
N SER A 58 9.84 4.32 -3.79
CA SER A 58 9.84 4.17 -2.34
C SER A 58 10.18 5.51 -1.70
N ILE A 59 9.17 6.22 -1.21
CA ILE A 59 9.29 7.58 -0.68
C ILE A 59 8.78 7.69 0.75
N ARG A 60 9.41 8.61 1.49
CA ARG A 60 8.98 8.97 2.84
C ARG A 60 7.80 9.94 2.75
N VAL A 61 6.79 9.72 3.58
CA VAL A 61 5.63 10.59 3.68
C VAL A 61 6.04 11.98 4.17
N ASN A 62 5.44 13.02 3.59
CA ASN A 62 5.63 14.41 3.98
C ASN A 62 4.26 15.13 4.08
N GLY A 63 4.28 16.40 4.50
CA GLY A 63 3.04 17.19 4.68
C GLY A 63 2.24 17.35 3.39
N GLU A 64 2.90 17.69 2.27
CA GLU A 64 2.25 17.87 0.96
C GLU A 64 1.52 16.62 0.49
N MET A 65 2.13 15.45 0.72
CA MET A 65 1.54 14.14 0.42
C MET A 65 0.27 13.87 1.23
N LEU A 66 0.25 14.25 2.50
CA LEU A 66 -0.92 14.11 3.36
C LEU A 66 -2.02 15.10 2.99
N GLU A 67 -1.66 16.33 2.64
CA GLU A 67 -2.61 17.35 2.17
C GLU A 67 -3.21 17.01 0.81
N TRP A 68 -2.46 16.34 -0.06
CA TRP A 68 -2.96 15.85 -1.35
C TRP A 68 -3.99 14.72 -1.19
N ALA A 69 -3.97 13.97 -0.08
CA ALA A 69 -4.82 12.79 0.07
C ALA A 69 -6.20 13.14 0.66
N ASP A 70 -7.27 12.81 -0.06
CA ASP A 70 -8.64 12.81 0.49
C ASP A 70 -8.84 11.66 1.50
N LEU A 71 -8.20 10.51 1.24
CA LEU A 71 -8.22 9.32 2.08
C LEU A 71 -6.80 8.79 2.30
N LEU A 72 -6.41 8.65 3.56
CA LEU A 72 -5.20 7.96 3.99
C LEU A 72 -5.53 6.56 4.50
N VAL A 73 -4.91 5.54 3.91
CA VAL A 73 -5.07 4.13 4.31
C VAL A 73 -3.77 3.62 4.93
N THR A 74 -3.78 3.29 6.22
CA THR A 74 -2.61 2.73 6.91
C THR A 74 -2.66 1.20 6.90
N LEU A 75 -1.58 0.56 6.47
CA LEU A 75 -1.51 -0.91 6.25
C LEU A 75 -0.73 -1.67 7.34
N CYS A 76 -0.24 -0.97 8.36
CA CYS A 76 0.40 -1.56 9.52
C CYS A 76 0.28 -0.67 10.75
N ASP A 77 0.30 -1.28 11.93
CA ASP A 77 0.12 -0.60 13.22
C ASP A 77 1.16 0.49 13.44
N ASN A 78 2.42 0.23 13.08
CA ASN A 78 3.47 1.25 13.19
C ASN A 78 3.18 2.49 12.33
N ALA A 79 2.59 2.33 11.14
CA ALA A 79 2.21 3.48 10.32
C ALA A 79 0.97 4.19 10.87
N GLU A 80 0.10 3.47 11.56
CA GLU A 80 -1.05 4.04 12.26
C GLU A 80 -0.62 4.93 13.42
N GLU A 81 0.29 4.42 14.27
CA GLU A 81 0.83 5.08 15.46
C GLU A 81 1.72 6.28 15.13
N GLN A 82 2.56 6.15 14.08
CA GLN A 82 3.51 7.19 13.67
C GLN A 82 2.95 8.09 12.57
N CYS A 83 1.68 7.95 12.22
CA CYS A 83 1.03 8.79 11.23
C CYS A 83 1.13 10.26 11.66
N PRO A 84 1.68 11.16 10.82
CA PRO A 84 1.71 12.58 11.14
C PRO A 84 0.29 13.15 11.29
N ILE A 85 0.19 14.30 11.95
CA ILE A 85 -1.07 15.04 12.07
C ILE A 85 -1.57 15.36 10.66
N MET A 86 -2.84 15.04 10.42
CA MET A 86 -3.49 15.23 9.12
C MET A 86 -4.36 16.49 9.14
N ASN A 87 -4.66 17.01 7.94
CA ASN A 87 -5.69 18.01 7.74
C ASN A 87 -7.06 17.44 8.19
N PRO A 88 -7.93 18.23 8.85
CA PRO A 88 -9.30 17.84 9.18
C PRO A 88 -10.13 17.26 8.02
N HIS A 89 -9.80 17.61 6.77
CA HIS A 89 -10.50 17.15 5.58
C HIS A 89 -10.05 15.77 5.07
N THR A 90 -8.91 15.26 5.53
CA THR A 90 -8.39 13.95 5.14
C THR A 90 -9.02 12.84 5.99
N ALA A 91 -9.79 11.96 5.37
CA ALA A 91 -10.30 10.76 6.02
C ALA A 91 -9.15 9.76 6.29
N LYS A 92 -9.25 9.00 7.38
CA LYS A 92 -8.31 7.92 7.72
C LYS A 92 -9.02 6.57 7.76
N LEU A 93 -8.36 5.54 7.24
CA LEU A 93 -8.79 4.16 7.39
C LEU A 93 -7.60 3.27 7.73
N HIS A 94 -7.75 2.44 8.78
CA HIS A 94 -6.71 1.52 9.20
C HIS A 94 -7.05 0.08 8.79
N LEU A 95 -6.22 -0.52 7.93
CA LEU A 95 -6.40 -1.88 7.39
C LEU A 95 -5.10 -2.69 7.55
N PRO A 96 -4.77 -3.12 8.77
CA PRO A 96 -3.47 -3.72 9.05
C PRO A 96 -3.28 -5.07 8.33
N LEU A 97 -2.05 -5.29 7.90
CA LEU A 97 -1.58 -6.50 7.23
C LEU A 97 -0.22 -6.94 7.79
N PRO A 98 0.02 -8.27 7.88
CA PRO A 98 1.31 -8.79 8.32
C PRO A 98 2.42 -8.32 7.39
N ASP A 99 3.62 -8.15 7.95
CA ASP A 99 4.77 -7.69 7.18
C ASP A 99 5.44 -8.86 6.43
N PRO A 100 5.35 -8.93 5.09
CA PRO A 100 6.00 -10.00 4.33
C PRO A 100 7.52 -10.01 4.51
N ALA A 101 8.15 -8.87 4.82
CA ALA A 101 9.60 -8.79 4.98
C ALA A 101 10.12 -9.49 6.26
N LYS A 102 9.23 -9.77 7.21
CA LYS A 102 9.57 -10.48 8.45
C LYS A 102 9.52 -11.99 8.31
N LEU A 103 9.01 -12.49 7.18
CA LEU A 103 8.94 -13.92 6.91
C LEU A 103 10.34 -14.54 6.77
N ARG A 104 10.43 -15.83 7.08
CA ARG A 104 11.65 -16.64 6.99
C ARG A 104 11.24 -17.97 6.35
N GLY A 105 12.12 -18.51 5.51
CA GLY A 105 11.85 -19.71 4.72
C GLY A 105 12.76 -19.71 3.51
N ASP A 106 12.61 -20.73 2.67
CA ASP A 106 13.26 -20.73 1.36
C ASP A 106 12.58 -19.75 0.38
N GLU A 107 13.18 -19.53 -0.78
CA GLU A 107 12.67 -18.55 -1.74
C GLU A 107 11.27 -18.91 -2.27
N GLN A 108 10.96 -20.21 -2.41
CA GLN A 108 9.67 -20.66 -2.91
C GLN A 108 8.57 -20.45 -1.87
N GLU A 109 8.84 -20.75 -0.61
CA GLU A 109 7.96 -20.48 0.52
C GLU A 109 7.71 -18.96 0.65
N LEU A 110 8.78 -18.16 0.60
CA LEU A 110 8.67 -16.71 0.67
C LEU A 110 7.83 -16.15 -0.48
N MET A 111 8.07 -16.57 -1.73
CA MET A 111 7.30 -16.09 -2.87
C MET A 111 5.82 -16.50 -2.78
N THR A 112 5.52 -17.68 -2.24
CA THR A 112 4.14 -18.14 -1.98
C THR A 112 3.45 -17.22 -0.97
N GLU A 113 4.13 -16.88 0.12
CA GLU A 113 3.57 -15.96 1.11
C GLU A 113 3.44 -14.53 0.59
N PHE A 114 4.36 -14.06 -0.26
CA PHE A 114 4.21 -12.77 -0.95
C PHE A 114 2.99 -12.77 -1.88
N ALA A 115 2.65 -13.89 -2.52
CA ALA A 115 1.42 -14.01 -3.31
C ALA A 115 0.17 -13.98 -2.41
N HIS A 116 0.16 -14.70 -1.28
CA HIS A 116 -0.94 -14.64 -0.31
C HIS A 116 -1.16 -13.23 0.24
N ILE A 117 -0.08 -12.52 0.59
CA ILE A 117 -0.17 -11.15 1.10
C ILE A 117 -0.64 -10.20 -0.01
N ARG A 118 -0.14 -10.35 -1.24
CA ARG A 118 -0.62 -9.59 -2.41
C ARG A 118 -2.14 -9.72 -2.57
N ASP A 119 -2.68 -10.93 -2.49
CA ASP A 119 -4.12 -11.16 -2.69
C ASP A 119 -4.95 -10.60 -1.53
N ARG A 120 -4.41 -10.64 -0.29
CA ARG A 120 -5.03 -9.95 0.85
C ARG A 120 -5.01 -8.44 0.68
N ILE A 121 -3.96 -7.86 0.11
CA ILE A 121 -3.87 -6.43 -0.20
C ILE A 121 -4.94 -6.07 -1.23
N LYS A 122 -5.12 -6.88 -2.27
CA LYS A 122 -6.19 -6.70 -3.25
C LYS A 122 -7.55 -6.54 -2.58
N HIS A 123 -7.91 -7.44 -1.66
CA HIS A 123 -9.17 -7.35 -0.92
C HIS A 123 -9.28 -6.08 -0.05
N ARG A 124 -8.18 -5.59 0.51
CA ARG A 124 -8.18 -4.29 1.24
C ARG A 124 -8.41 -3.12 0.29
N VAL A 125 -7.79 -3.16 -0.89
CA VAL A 125 -7.97 -2.13 -1.92
C VAL A 125 -9.40 -2.14 -2.47
N ASP A 126 -9.97 -3.32 -2.77
CA ASP A 126 -11.37 -3.46 -3.18
C ASP A 126 -12.32 -2.85 -2.13
N TYR A 127 -12.09 -3.14 -0.84
CA TYR A 127 -12.86 -2.54 0.24
C TYR A 127 -12.75 -1.00 0.23
N VAL A 128 -11.54 -0.45 0.09
CA VAL A 128 -11.32 1.00 0.01
C VAL A 128 -12.10 1.63 -1.15
N ILE A 129 -12.03 1.03 -2.35
CA ILE A 129 -12.75 1.52 -3.53
C ILE A 129 -14.26 1.52 -3.28
N GLN A 130 -14.80 0.44 -2.69
CA GLN A 130 -16.22 0.36 -2.34
C GLN A 130 -16.64 1.43 -1.32
N GLN A 131 -15.79 1.76 -0.35
CA GLN A 131 -16.08 2.82 0.62
C GLN A 131 -16.14 4.20 -0.06
N LEU A 132 -15.26 4.46 -1.04
CA LEU A 132 -15.28 5.72 -1.78
C LEU A 132 -16.56 5.89 -2.62
N HIS A 133 -17.08 4.81 -3.21
CA HIS A 133 -18.34 4.85 -3.96
C HIS A 133 -19.59 5.10 -3.10
N GLN A 134 -19.55 4.87 -1.80
CA GLN A 134 -20.70 5.10 -0.90
C GLN A 134 -20.80 6.55 -0.41
N VAL A 135 -19.78 7.37 -0.68
CA VAL A 135 -19.67 8.76 -0.21
C VAL A 135 -19.87 9.77 -1.36
N ALA A 136 -19.92 9.30 -2.61
CA ALA A 136 -20.24 10.08 -3.81
C ALA A 136 -21.74 10.05 -4.13
#